data_AF-A0AA42CVP3-F1
#
_entry.id   AF-A0AA42CVP3-F1
#
_cell.length_a   1.000
_cell.length_b   1.000
_cell.length_c   1.000
_cell.angle_alpha   90.00
_cell.angle_beta   90.00
_cell.angle_gamma   90.00
#
_symmetry.space_group_name_H-M   'P 1'
#
loop_
_entity.id
_entity.type
_entity.pdbx_description
1 polymer ?
#
loop_
_entity_poly.entity_id
_entity_poly.type
_entity_poly.pdbx_seq_one_letter_code
_entity_poly.pdbx_strand_id
1 'polypeptide(L)'
;FFCVQAIQSLISILPDWNVGIDPFRNGPGLIYGFPAEPPKFLGFISQKYRPINSAPAKSFQFWIDQINNQVVSGLVPVLQRAGMSVSVQAFEQGIVDRQESQEQFNLANISDFNSLIAKAHQHKIPIFSLTDSQIDQQGNVLENMKENRDNFEQLFVSLAASIQTVISLDQQGI
;
A
#
# COMPACT_ATOMS: atom_id res chain seq x y z
N PHE A 1 4.47 5.20 -15.85
CA PHE A 1 3.70 4.88 -17.07
C PHE A 1 2.80 3.66 -16.88
N PHE A 2 3.35 2.43 -16.77
CA PHE A 2 2.52 1.21 -16.64
C PHE A 2 1.58 1.23 -15.43
N CYS A 3 2.03 1.72 -14.27
CA CYS A 3 1.15 1.81 -13.09
C CYS A 3 -0.05 2.74 -13.32
N VAL A 4 0.14 3.85 -14.04
CA VAL A 4 -0.93 4.79 -14.36
C VAL A 4 -1.98 4.15 -15.28
N GLN A 5 -1.53 3.42 -16.31
CA GLN A 5 -2.45 2.69 -17.19
C GLN A 5 -3.17 1.55 -16.47
N ALA A 6 -2.51 0.89 -15.53
CA ALA A 6 -3.13 -0.12 -14.68
C ALA A 6 -4.24 0.48 -13.81
N ILE A 7 -3.99 1.63 -13.15
CA ILE A 7 -5.01 2.36 -12.38
C ILE A 7 -6.20 2.73 -13.27
N GLN A 8 -5.93 3.25 -14.47
CA GLN A 8 -6.98 3.57 -15.44
C GLN A 8 -7.85 2.36 -15.82
N SER A 9 -7.26 1.17 -15.88
CA SER A 9 -7.99 -0.07 -16.16
C SER A 9 -8.82 -0.52 -14.96
N LEU A 10 -8.30 -0.36 -13.73
CA LEU A 10 -9.02 -0.68 -12.49
C LEU A 10 -10.27 0.20 -12.32
N ILE A 11 -10.23 1.44 -12.80
CA ILE A 11 -11.37 2.37 -12.76
C ILE A 11 -12.62 1.76 -13.43
N SER A 12 -12.47 1.08 -14.57
CA SER A 12 -13.61 0.46 -15.25
C SER A 12 -13.86 -0.97 -14.77
N ILE A 13 -12.81 -1.77 -14.60
CA ILE A 13 -12.94 -3.21 -14.33
C ILE A 13 -13.56 -3.49 -12.96
N LEU A 14 -13.17 -2.74 -11.92
CA LEU A 14 -13.61 -3.06 -10.54
C LEU A 14 -15.12 -2.83 -10.34
N PRO A 15 -15.72 -1.70 -10.76
CA PRO A 15 -17.17 -1.52 -10.69
C PRO A 15 -17.94 -2.53 -11.54
N ASP A 16 -17.49 -2.80 -12.77
CA ASP A 16 -18.15 -3.75 -13.67
C ASP A 16 -18.14 -5.16 -13.07
N TRP A 17 -16.99 -5.57 -12.51
CA TRP A 17 -16.88 -6.83 -11.79
C TRP A 17 -17.82 -6.87 -10.59
N ASN A 18 -17.91 -5.77 -9.82
CA ASN A 18 -18.76 -5.70 -8.63
C ASN A 18 -20.24 -5.94 -8.95
N VAL A 19 -20.73 -5.36 -10.05
CA VAL A 19 -22.09 -5.60 -10.56
C VAL A 19 -22.22 -7.02 -11.11
N GLY A 20 -21.21 -7.50 -11.85
CA GLY A 20 -21.22 -8.83 -12.45
C GLY A 20 -21.30 -9.98 -11.44
N ILE A 21 -20.84 -9.75 -10.20
CA ILE A 21 -20.93 -10.76 -9.13
C ILE A 21 -22.20 -10.70 -8.29
N ASP A 22 -23.09 -9.71 -8.50
CA ASP A 22 -24.33 -9.58 -7.73
C ASP A 22 -25.24 -10.82 -7.76
N PRO A 23 -25.35 -11.59 -8.88
CA PRO A 23 -26.09 -12.85 -8.88
C PRO A 23 -25.52 -13.88 -7.90
N PHE A 24 -24.22 -13.82 -7.59
CA PHE A 24 -23.55 -14.70 -6.63
C PHE A 24 -23.60 -14.16 -5.20
N ARG A 25 -24.09 -12.93 -4.98
CA ARG A 25 -24.42 -12.38 -3.65
C ARG A 25 -25.88 -12.62 -3.28
N ASN A 26 -26.77 -12.33 -4.22
CA ASN A 26 -28.21 -12.21 -3.98
C ASN A 26 -29.04 -13.33 -4.65
N GLY A 27 -28.37 -14.31 -5.26
CA GLY A 27 -29.03 -15.40 -5.98
C GLY A 27 -29.83 -16.33 -5.05
N PRO A 28 -31.05 -16.74 -5.41
CA PRO A 28 -31.84 -17.66 -4.60
C PRO A 28 -31.19 -19.05 -4.56
N GLY A 29 -31.15 -19.67 -3.38
CA GLY A 29 -30.66 -21.04 -3.22
C GLY A 29 -29.13 -21.19 -3.17
N LEU A 30 -28.39 -20.09 -3.02
CA LEU A 30 -26.94 -20.14 -2.81
C LEU A 30 -26.63 -20.70 -1.41
N ILE A 31 -25.92 -21.82 -1.37
CA ILE A 31 -25.41 -22.43 -0.13
C ILE A 31 -24.12 -21.71 0.33
N TYR A 32 -23.34 -21.17 -0.61
CA TYR A 32 -22.14 -20.38 -0.38
C TYR A 32 -22.18 -19.11 -1.24
N GLY A 33 -22.76 -18.04 -0.72
CA GLY A 33 -22.81 -16.74 -1.40
C GLY A 33 -21.50 -15.95 -1.25
N PHE A 34 -21.27 -15.03 -2.17
CA PHE A 34 -20.26 -13.98 -2.00
C PHE A 34 -20.64 -13.05 -0.83
N PRO A 35 -19.66 -12.36 -0.20
CA PRO A 35 -19.95 -11.33 0.79
C PRO A 35 -20.95 -10.31 0.25
N ALA A 36 -21.94 -9.96 1.08
CA ALA A 36 -22.99 -9.01 0.72
C ALA A 36 -22.42 -7.62 0.39
N GLU A 37 -21.47 -7.16 1.21
CA GLU A 37 -20.76 -5.92 0.97
C GLU A 37 -19.58 -6.11 0.01
N PRO A 38 -19.32 -5.12 -0.86
CA PRO A 38 -18.21 -5.20 -1.78
C PRO A 38 -16.86 -4.97 -1.06
N PRO A 39 -15.75 -5.47 -1.64
CA PRO A 39 -14.42 -5.20 -1.09
C PRO A 39 -14.12 -3.70 -1.12
N LYS A 40 -13.45 -3.21 -0.07
CA LYS A 40 -13.07 -1.81 0.09
C LYS A 40 -11.60 -1.58 -0.30
N PHE A 41 -11.36 -0.59 -1.13
CA PHE A 41 -10.05 -0.01 -1.35
C PHE A 41 -9.64 0.78 -0.10
N LEU A 42 -8.56 0.33 0.56
CA LEU A 42 -7.96 1.01 1.71
C LEU A 42 -6.92 2.05 1.29
N GLY A 43 -6.23 1.81 0.18
CA GLY A 43 -5.09 2.60 -0.26
C GLY A 43 -4.14 1.79 -1.13
N PHE A 44 -2.99 2.38 -1.46
CA PHE A 44 -1.92 1.75 -2.21
C PHE A 44 -0.59 1.83 -1.46
N ILE A 45 0.38 1.00 -1.86
CA ILE A 45 1.74 1.02 -1.31
C ILE A 45 2.70 1.35 -2.44
N SER A 46 3.57 2.32 -2.23
CA SER A 46 4.63 2.67 -3.16
C SER A 46 5.87 1.84 -2.87
N GLN A 47 6.20 0.91 -3.77
CA GLN A 47 7.41 0.07 -3.65
C GLN A 47 8.58 0.62 -4.45
N LYS A 48 9.81 0.28 -4.03
CA LYS A 48 11.07 0.80 -4.59
C LYS A 48 11.12 2.32 -4.56
N TYR A 49 10.50 2.91 -3.54
CA TYR A 49 10.52 4.34 -3.32
C TYR A 49 11.96 4.80 -3.05
N ARG A 50 12.35 5.93 -3.60
CA ARG A 50 13.68 6.51 -3.40
C ARG A 50 13.52 7.98 -3.05
N PRO A 51 13.60 8.37 -1.77
CA PRO A 51 13.60 9.78 -1.40
C PRO A 51 14.89 10.43 -1.94
N ILE A 52 14.77 11.61 -2.56
CA ILE A 52 15.92 12.33 -3.12
C ILE A 52 16.25 13.52 -2.21
N ASN A 53 17.36 13.43 -1.46
CA ASN A 53 17.83 14.49 -0.56
C ASN A 53 18.70 15.58 -1.20
N SER A 54 18.77 15.68 -2.53
CA SER A 54 19.38 16.85 -3.21
C SER A 54 19.09 16.85 -4.71
N ALA A 55 18.09 17.65 -5.11
CA ALA A 55 17.63 17.95 -6.47
C ALA A 55 17.03 16.77 -7.29
N PRO A 56 15.82 16.90 -7.87
CA PRO A 56 15.07 15.74 -8.36
C PRO A 56 15.62 15.20 -9.68
N ALA A 57 15.67 13.87 -9.79
CA ALA A 57 15.36 13.22 -11.06
C ALA A 57 13.89 13.50 -11.39
N LYS A 58 13.61 14.68 -12.00
CA LYS A 58 12.26 15.23 -12.28
C LYS A 58 11.26 14.23 -12.86
N SER A 59 11.75 13.21 -13.57
CA SER A 59 10.94 12.15 -14.17
C SER A 59 10.28 11.22 -13.14
N PHE A 60 10.90 10.96 -11.99
CA PHE A 60 10.34 10.06 -10.98
C PHE A 60 9.20 10.72 -10.19
N GLN A 61 9.42 11.94 -9.71
CA GLN A 61 8.39 12.71 -9.03
C GLN A 61 7.18 12.94 -9.95
N PHE A 62 7.42 13.26 -11.22
CA PHE A 62 6.33 13.35 -12.21
C PHE A 62 5.46 12.10 -12.23
N TRP A 63 6.05 10.90 -12.21
CA TRP A 63 5.26 9.66 -12.18
C TRP A 63 4.51 9.42 -10.88
N ILE A 64 5.11 9.79 -9.74
CA ILE A 64 4.43 9.76 -8.43
C ILE A 64 3.20 10.67 -8.47
N ASP A 65 3.38 11.91 -8.92
CA ASP A 65 2.30 12.89 -9.02
C ASP A 65 1.19 12.38 -9.94
N GLN A 66 1.53 11.77 -11.08
CA GLN A 66 0.55 11.19 -12.00
C GLN A 66 -0.22 10.02 -11.36
N ILE A 67 0.46 9.15 -10.60
CA ILE A 67 -0.19 8.03 -9.89
C ILE A 67 -1.16 8.58 -8.85
N ASN A 68 -0.68 9.49 -7.99
CA ASN A 68 -1.50 10.10 -6.95
C ASN A 68 -2.73 10.81 -7.55
N ASN A 69 -2.53 11.62 -8.58
CA ASN A 69 -3.62 12.29 -9.26
C ASN A 69 -4.64 11.31 -9.84
N GLN A 70 -4.21 10.21 -10.46
CA GLN A 70 -5.13 9.18 -10.97
C GLN A 70 -5.90 8.46 -9.87
N VAL A 71 -5.27 8.19 -8.72
CA VAL A 71 -5.94 7.58 -7.57
C VAL A 71 -7.01 8.53 -7.02
N VAL A 72 -6.63 9.77 -6.72
CA VAL A 72 -7.49 10.75 -6.04
C VAL A 72 -8.61 11.27 -6.95
N SER A 73 -8.32 11.56 -8.21
CA SER A 73 -9.31 12.15 -9.14
C SER A 73 -10.06 11.13 -9.98
N GLY A 74 -9.53 9.90 -10.11
CA GLY A 74 -10.08 8.85 -10.97
C GLY A 74 -10.62 7.65 -10.19
N LEU A 75 -9.71 6.89 -9.57
CA LEU A 75 -10.03 5.61 -8.93
C LEU A 75 -10.95 5.76 -7.74
N VAL A 76 -10.57 6.57 -6.75
CA VAL A 76 -11.30 6.70 -5.49
C VAL A 76 -12.74 7.19 -5.70
N PRO A 77 -13.03 8.23 -6.50
CA PRO A 77 -14.41 8.68 -6.71
C PRO A 77 -15.31 7.63 -7.38
N VAL A 78 -14.74 6.80 -8.26
CA VAL A 78 -15.47 5.71 -8.91
C VAL A 78 -15.75 4.58 -7.94
N LEU A 79 -14.75 4.16 -7.17
CA LEU A 79 -14.91 3.12 -6.16
C LEU A 79 -15.84 3.56 -5.02
N GLN A 80 -15.77 4.80 -4.55
CA GLN A 80 -16.67 5.35 -3.53
C GLN A 80 -18.13 5.29 -3.96
N ARG A 81 -18.45 5.67 -5.21
CA ARG A 81 -19.82 5.55 -5.76
C ARG A 81 -20.30 4.10 -5.83
N ALA A 82 -19.40 3.15 -6.05
CA ALA A 82 -19.71 1.73 -6.03
C ALA A 82 -19.68 1.10 -4.62
N GLY A 83 -19.45 1.89 -3.57
CA GLY A 83 -19.30 1.39 -2.20
C GLY A 83 -18.01 0.61 -1.97
N MET A 84 -17.02 0.71 -2.86
CA MET A 84 -15.78 -0.08 -2.90
C MET A 84 -14.53 0.67 -2.40
N SER A 85 -14.68 1.73 -1.61
CA SER A 85 -13.55 2.48 -1.04
C SER A 85 -13.89 2.96 0.35
N VAL A 86 -12.88 3.08 1.20
CA VAL A 86 -13.01 3.78 2.48
C VAL A 86 -13.20 5.27 2.26
N SER A 87 -13.72 5.96 3.27
CA SER A 87 -13.82 7.41 3.25
C SER A 87 -12.43 8.05 3.32
N VAL A 88 -12.31 9.27 2.79
CA VAL A 88 -11.08 10.07 2.96
C VAL A 88 -10.79 10.28 4.46
N GLN A 89 -11.83 10.47 5.27
CA GLN A 89 -11.69 10.72 6.69
C GLN A 89 -11.15 9.50 7.44
N ALA A 90 -11.70 8.30 7.20
CA ALA A 90 -11.19 7.05 7.77
C ALA A 90 -9.75 6.79 7.37
N PHE A 91 -9.39 7.06 6.12
CA PHE A 91 -8.00 6.95 5.67
C PHE A 91 -7.10 7.91 6.47
N GLU A 92 -7.38 9.21 6.42
CA GLU A 92 -6.52 10.25 6.97
C GLU A 92 -6.35 10.15 8.50
N GLN A 93 -7.39 9.70 9.22
CA GLN A 93 -7.34 9.45 10.66
C GLN A 93 -6.70 8.11 11.02
N GLY A 94 -6.70 7.15 10.10
CA GLY A 94 -6.19 5.80 10.33
C GLY A 94 -4.70 5.63 10.05
N ILE A 95 -4.04 6.57 9.36
CA ILE A 95 -2.60 6.47 9.08
C ILE A 95 -1.78 6.80 10.33
N VAL A 96 -0.95 5.84 10.74
CA VAL A 96 0.03 5.94 11.83
C VAL A 96 1.36 6.43 11.25
N ASP A 97 2.07 7.30 11.99
CA ASP A 97 3.39 7.85 11.62
C ASP A 97 3.46 8.50 10.23
N ARG A 98 2.38 9.18 9.85
CA ARG A 98 2.26 9.81 8.53
C ARG A 98 3.43 10.74 8.25
N GLN A 99 4.11 10.49 7.13
CA GLN A 99 5.16 11.37 6.63
C GLN A 99 4.55 12.56 5.89
N GLU A 100 5.17 13.74 5.96
CA GLU A 100 4.72 14.92 5.22
C GLU A 100 4.71 14.70 3.69
N SER A 101 5.61 13.85 3.20
CA SER A 101 5.70 13.46 1.80
C SER A 101 4.71 12.38 1.38
N GLN A 102 3.88 11.87 2.29
CA GLN A 102 2.97 10.76 2.03
C GLN A 102 1.68 11.25 1.38
N GLU A 103 1.46 10.81 0.15
CA GLU A 103 0.31 11.20 -0.67
C GLU A 103 -1.00 10.62 -0.11
N GLN A 104 -2.12 11.21 -0.54
CA GLN A 104 -3.45 10.74 -0.15
C GLN A 104 -3.67 9.30 -0.63
N PHE A 105 -4.28 8.46 0.21
CA PHE A 105 -4.45 7.02 -0.05
C PHE A 105 -3.15 6.21 -0.20
N ASN A 106 -1.96 6.81 -0.01
CA ASN A 106 -0.70 6.07 0.07
C ASN A 106 -0.50 5.56 1.50
N LEU A 107 -0.52 4.25 1.71
CA LEU A 107 -0.37 3.61 3.02
C LEU A 107 1.08 3.58 3.51
N ALA A 108 2.04 3.43 2.58
CA ALA A 108 3.46 3.36 2.92
C ALA A 108 4.36 3.56 1.69
N ASN A 109 5.49 4.22 1.92
CA ASN A 109 6.59 4.36 0.96
C ASN A 109 7.72 3.38 1.32
N ILE A 110 7.73 2.22 0.65
CA ILE A 110 8.70 1.16 0.89
C ILE A 110 9.89 1.33 -0.05
N SER A 111 11.04 1.66 0.52
CA SER A 111 12.31 1.73 -0.20
C SER A 111 12.77 0.37 -0.71
N ASP A 112 13.72 0.37 -1.66
CA ASP A 112 14.36 -0.86 -2.10
C ASP A 112 15.11 -1.51 -0.92
N PHE A 113 14.98 -2.82 -0.78
CA PHE A 113 15.64 -3.61 0.27
C PHE A 113 17.14 -3.78 0.04
N ASN A 114 17.67 -3.33 -1.11
CA ASN A 114 19.08 -3.35 -1.47
C ASN A 114 19.69 -4.76 -1.32
N SER A 115 20.83 -4.88 -0.65
CA SER A 115 21.50 -6.17 -0.40
C SER A 115 20.83 -7.01 0.69
N LEU A 116 19.96 -6.43 1.54
CA LEU A 116 19.28 -7.17 2.61
C LEU A 116 18.33 -8.23 2.04
N ILE A 117 17.70 -8.00 0.89
CA ILE A 117 16.81 -9.01 0.26
C ILE A 117 17.57 -10.30 -0.10
N ALA A 118 18.82 -10.18 -0.56
CA ALA A 118 19.63 -11.34 -0.91
C ALA A 118 19.96 -12.17 0.34
N LYS A 119 20.30 -11.52 1.45
CA LYS A 119 20.56 -12.18 2.75
C LYS A 119 19.28 -12.80 3.33
N ALA A 120 18.16 -12.09 3.28
CA ALA A 120 16.85 -12.59 3.71
C ALA A 120 16.45 -13.84 2.94
N HIS A 121 16.63 -13.86 1.61
CA HIS A 121 16.38 -15.03 0.78
C HIS A 121 17.31 -16.20 1.10
N GLN A 122 18.61 -15.93 1.28
CA GLN A 122 19.60 -16.95 1.64
C GLN A 122 19.21 -17.67 2.96
N HIS A 123 18.74 -16.90 3.95
CA HIS A 123 18.36 -17.42 5.26
C HIS A 123 16.87 -17.80 5.38
N LYS A 124 16.07 -17.52 4.35
CA LYS A 124 14.63 -17.81 4.28
C LYS A 124 13.82 -17.20 5.43
N ILE A 125 14.14 -15.95 5.77
CA ILE A 125 13.48 -15.19 6.84
C ILE A 125 13.05 -13.81 6.33
N PRO A 126 12.08 -13.14 7.00
CA PRO A 126 11.76 -11.76 6.70
C PRO A 126 12.99 -10.85 6.83
N ILE A 127 13.06 -9.80 6.02
CA ILE A 127 14.20 -8.86 6.01
C ILE A 127 14.46 -8.28 7.39
N PHE A 128 13.40 -7.81 8.05
CA PHE A 128 13.48 -7.22 9.39
C PHE A 128 13.90 -8.24 10.47
N SER A 129 13.83 -9.55 10.21
CA SER A 129 14.25 -10.59 11.14
C SER A 129 15.70 -11.04 10.97
N LEU A 130 16.46 -10.45 10.03
CA LEU A 130 17.87 -10.77 9.83
C LEU A 130 18.68 -10.45 11.08
N THR A 131 19.38 -11.44 11.63
CA THR A 131 20.34 -11.20 12.72
C THR A 131 21.60 -10.52 12.18
N ASP A 132 22.34 -9.83 13.05
CA ASP A 132 23.62 -9.19 12.70
C ASP A 132 24.61 -10.20 12.10
N SER A 133 24.62 -11.43 12.61
CA SER A 133 25.44 -12.53 12.07
C SER A 133 25.02 -13.00 10.67
N GLN A 134 23.74 -12.84 10.30
CA GLN A 134 23.22 -13.24 8.99
C GLN A 134 23.39 -12.14 7.92
N ILE A 135 23.57 -10.88 8.33
CA ILE A 135 23.91 -9.80 7.41
C ILE A 135 25.31 -10.03 6.83
N ASP A 136 26.23 -10.60 7.63
CA ASP A 136 27.56 -11.04 7.17
C ASP A 136 28.30 -9.92 6.41
N GLN A 137 28.40 -8.77 7.10
CA GLN A 137 29.12 -7.56 6.70
C GLN A 137 29.87 -7.00 7.92
N GLN A 138 30.80 -6.07 7.71
CA GLN A 138 31.59 -5.47 8.79
C GLN A 138 31.67 -3.94 8.65
N GLY A 139 31.98 -3.27 9.76
CA GLY A 139 32.17 -1.82 9.81
C GLY A 139 30.90 -1.03 9.51
N ASN A 140 31.06 0.17 8.94
CA ASN A 140 29.95 1.09 8.66
C ASN A 140 28.85 0.49 7.77
N VAL A 141 29.18 -0.49 6.93
CA VAL A 141 28.22 -1.19 6.08
C VAL A 141 27.24 -2.02 6.92
N LEU A 142 27.73 -2.70 7.96
CA LEU A 142 26.88 -3.48 8.88
C LEU A 142 25.93 -2.55 9.63
N GLU A 143 26.43 -1.44 10.17
CA GLU A 143 25.60 -0.50 10.93
C GLU A 143 24.50 0.12 10.05
N ASN A 144 24.83 0.55 8.82
CA ASN A 144 23.82 1.05 7.88
C ASN A 144 22.80 -0.04 7.51
N MET A 145 23.21 -1.30 7.39
CA MET A 145 22.30 -2.40 7.09
C MET A 145 21.38 -2.74 8.28
N LYS A 146 21.88 -2.66 9.51
CA LYS A 146 21.09 -2.81 10.74
C LYS A 146 20.06 -1.69 10.85
N GLU A 147 20.48 -0.44 10.68
CA GLU A 147 19.57 0.70 10.68
C GLU A 147 18.46 0.54 9.62
N ASN A 148 18.83 0.17 8.38
CA ASN A 148 17.83 -0.08 7.34
C ASN A 148 16.89 -1.25 7.70
N ARG A 149 17.39 -2.34 8.27
CA ARG A 149 16.58 -3.48 8.74
C ARG A 149 15.55 -3.03 9.77
N ASP A 150 16.00 -2.28 10.78
CA ASP A 150 15.17 -1.83 11.89
C ASP A 150 14.14 -0.78 11.42
N ASN A 151 14.53 0.09 10.49
CA ASN A 151 13.61 1.02 9.82
C ASN A 151 12.53 0.29 9.02
N PHE A 152 12.87 -0.82 8.33
CA PHE A 152 11.87 -1.65 7.66
C PHE A 152 10.92 -2.31 8.66
N GLU A 153 11.42 -2.78 9.82
CA GLU A 153 10.58 -3.34 10.88
C GLU A 153 9.52 -2.32 11.32
N GLN A 154 9.96 -1.11 11.70
CA GLN A 154 9.09 -0.02 12.12
C GLN A 154 8.08 0.31 11.02
N LEU A 155 8.52 0.44 9.77
CA LEU A 155 7.65 0.71 8.64
C LEU A 155 6.54 -0.35 8.50
N PHE A 156 6.87 -1.64 8.62
CA PHE A 156 5.87 -2.71 8.51
C PHE A 156 4.90 -2.73 9.69
N VAL A 157 5.38 -2.42 10.90
CA VAL A 157 4.53 -2.29 12.09
C VAL A 157 3.55 -1.12 11.94
N SER A 158 4.02 0.06 11.54
CA SER A 158 3.16 1.23 11.33
C SER A 158 2.18 1.02 10.18
N LEU A 159 2.59 0.33 9.10
CA LEU A 159 1.70 -0.06 8.01
C LEU A 159 0.58 -1.00 8.50
N ALA A 160 0.91 -2.03 9.27
CA ALA A 160 -0.07 -2.97 9.81
C ALA A 160 -1.06 -2.27 10.75
N ALA A 161 -0.56 -1.41 11.64
CA ALA A 161 -1.38 -0.61 12.54
C ALA A 161 -2.30 0.36 11.77
N SER A 162 -1.79 0.97 10.70
CA SER A 162 -2.58 1.85 9.84
C SER A 162 -3.74 1.10 9.18
N ILE A 163 -3.48 -0.06 8.59
CA ILE A 163 -4.51 -0.90 7.98
C ILE A 163 -5.60 -1.27 9.00
N GLN A 164 -5.21 -1.72 10.19
CA GLN A 164 -6.16 -2.08 11.26
C GLN A 164 -7.03 -0.90 11.69
N THR A 165 -6.43 0.29 11.82
CA THR A 165 -7.13 1.50 12.26
C THR A 165 -8.09 1.98 11.17
N VAL A 166 -7.66 2.04 9.91
CA VAL A 166 -8.53 2.41 8.77
C VAL A 166 -9.73 1.48 8.66
N ILE A 167 -9.53 0.16 8.78
CA ILE A 167 -10.63 -0.82 8.77
C ILE A 167 -11.61 -0.55 9.93
N SER A 168 -11.09 -0.27 11.12
CA SER A 168 -11.92 -0.02 12.30
C SER A 168 -12.76 1.25 12.16
N LEU A 169 -12.20 2.30 11.54
CA LEU A 169 -12.90 3.56 11.28
C LEU A 169 -13.99 3.41 10.21
N ASP A 170 -13.68 2.72 9.10
CA ASP A 170 -14.67 2.46 8.03
C ASP A 170 -15.87 1.67 8.56
N GLN A 171 -15.63 0.68 9.42
CA GLN A 171 -16.71 -0.09 10.09
C GLN A 171 -17.57 0.74 11.04
N GLN A 172 -17.04 1.86 11.57
CA GLN A 172 -17.78 2.81 12.41
C GLN A 172 -18.57 3.83 11.57
N GLY A 173 -18.48 3.76 10.23
CA GLY A 173 -19.11 4.71 9.32
C GLY A 173 -18.43 6.07 9.27
N ILE A 174 -17.16 6.12 9.67
CA ILE A 174 -16.29 7.30 9.53
C ILE A 174 -15.73 7.36 8.11
#